data_AF-A0A9E5LM05-F1
#
_entry.id   AF-A0A9E5LM05-F1
#
_cell.length_a   1.000
_cell.length_b   1.000
_cell.length_c   1.000
_cell.angle_alpha   90.00
_cell.angle_beta   90.00
_cell.angle_gamma   90.00
#
_symmetry.space_group_name_H-M   'P 1'
#
loop_
_entity.id
_entity.type
_entity.pdbx_description
1 polymer ?
#
loop_
_entity_poly.entity_id
_entity_poly.type
_entity_poly.pdbx_seq_one_letter_code
_entity_poly.pdbx_strand_id
1 'polypeptide(L)' 'AAARTAIFDQMSEEHINYMLSKIPRNRFVDVAEVANMICWIASAENAFTTGAVFDLSGGRATY' A
#
# COMPACT_ATOMS: atom_id res chain seq x y z
N ALA A 1 1.40 -1.73 -2.74
CA ALA A 1 -0.02 -1.51 -2.39
C ALA A 1 -0.72 -0.87 -3.59
N ALA A 2 -2.02 -1.05 -3.78
CA ALA A 2 -2.79 -0.21 -4.70
C ALA A 2 -3.61 0.78 -3.86
N ALA A 3 -3.48 2.08 -4.16
CA ALA A 3 -4.29 3.14 -3.59
C ALA A 3 -5.34 3.55 -4.62
N ARG A 4 -6.55 3.90 -4.18
CA ARG A 4 -7.59 4.38 -5.08
C ARG A 4 -7.24 5.80 -5.55
N THR A 5 -6.79 5.93 -6.79
CA THR A 5 -6.50 7.22 -7.43
C THR A 5 -7.41 7.40 -8.65
N ALA A 6 -7.35 8.56 -9.31
CA ALA A 6 -8.14 8.87 -10.51
C ALA A 6 -7.93 7.90 -11.68
N ILE A 7 -6.87 7.08 -11.66
CA ILE A 7 -6.68 6.02 -12.66
C ILE A 7 -7.80 4.97 -12.62
N PHE A 8 -8.44 4.77 -11.45
CA PHE A 8 -9.51 3.79 -11.26
C PHE A 8 -10.77 4.16 -12.05
N ASP A 9 -10.98 5.43 -12.35
CA ASP A 9 -12.15 5.91 -13.10
C ASP A 9 -12.10 5.44 -14.57
N GLN A 10 -10.93 5.00 -15.03
CA GLN A 10 -10.70 4.48 -16.38
C GLN A 10 -10.69 2.94 -16.41
N MET A 11 -10.88 2.28 -15.26
CA MET A 11 -10.79 0.82 -15.13
C MET A 11 -12.18 0.19 -15.03
N SER A 12 -12.33 -1.01 -15.60
CA SER A 12 -13.57 -1.77 -15.42
C SER A 12 -13.69 -2.28 -13.97
N GLU A 13 -14.93 -2.42 -13.50
CA GLU A 13 -15.22 -3.00 -12.17
C GLU A 13 -14.65 -4.42 -12.04
N GLU A 14 -14.69 -5.22 -13.10
CA GLU A 14 -14.09 -6.56 -13.13
C GLU A 14 -12.59 -6.51 -12.84
N HIS A 15 -11.87 -5.54 -13.43
CA HIS A 15 -10.43 -5.38 -13.18
C HIS A 15 -10.16 -4.89 -11.75
N ILE A 16 -11.00 -4.00 -11.21
CA ILE A 16 -10.92 -3.54 -9.82
C ILE A 16 -11.11 -4.72 -8.85
N ASN A 17 -12.11 -5.57 -9.10
CA ASN A 17 -12.40 -6.75 -8.29
C ASN A 17 -11.28 -7.80 -8.39
N TYR A 18 -10.72 -7.98 -9.58
CA TYR A 18 -9.54 -8.82 -9.77
C TYR A 18 -8.36 -8.33 -8.92
N MET A 19 -8.06 -7.03 -8.92
CA MET A 19 -7.01 -6.47 -8.05
C MET A 19 -7.29 -6.70 -6.56
N LEU A 20 -8.53 -6.48 -6.11
CA LEU A 20 -8.94 -6.72 -4.72
C LEU A 20 -8.74 -8.18 -4.31
N SER A 21 -9.06 -9.13 -5.19
CA SER A 21 -8.87 -10.57 -4.93
C SER A 21 -7.41 -10.96 -4.63
N LYS A 22 -6.44 -10.13 -5.06
CA LYS A 22 -5.01 -10.36 -4.84
C LYS A 22 -4.51 -9.71 -3.54
N ILE A 23 -5.34 -8.94 -2.84
CA ILE A 23 -4.97 -8.24 -1.60
C ILE A 23 -5.66 -8.95 -0.43
N PRO A 24 -4.94 -9.69 0.43
CA PRO A 24 -5.52 -10.36 1.59
C PRO A 24 -6.29 -9.44 2.54
N ARG A 25 -5.89 -8.17 2.68
CA ARG A 25 -6.64 -7.17 3.46
C ARG A 25 -7.96 -6.74 2.84
N ASN A 26 -8.25 -7.18 1.62
CA ASN A 26 -9.50 -6.94 0.86
C ASN A 26 -9.91 -5.46 0.78
N ARG A 27 -8.93 -4.56 0.68
CA ARG A 27 -9.15 -3.14 0.43
C ARG A 27 -7.90 -2.50 -0.20
N PHE A 28 -8.11 -1.37 -0.84
CA PHE A 28 -7.01 -0.50 -1.23
C PHE A 28 -6.40 0.20 -0.01
N VAL A 29 -5.11 0.52 -0.11
CA VAL A 29 -4.44 1.30 0.93
C VAL A 29 -4.96 2.74 0.88
N ASP A 30 -5.16 3.35 2.04
CA ASP A 30 -5.40 4.78 2.13
C ASP A 30 -4.06 5.51 1.96
N VAL A 31 -4.06 6.63 1.22
CA VAL A 31 -2.86 7.46 1.05
C VAL A 31 -2.33 7.94 2.40
N ALA A 32 -3.21 8.18 3.37
CA ALA A 32 -2.82 8.55 4.73
C ALA A 32 -2.01 7.45 5.44
N GLU A 33 -2.32 6.16 5.21
CA GLU A 33 -1.56 5.05 5.79
C GLU A 33 -0.12 5.00 5.23
N VAL A 34 0.03 5.29 3.94
CA VAL A 34 1.35 5.38 3.30
C VAL A 34 2.12 6.58 3.83
N ALA A 35 1.47 7.74 3.92
CA ALA A 35 2.08 8.96 4.44
C ALA A 35 2.55 8.79 5.90
N ASN A 36 1.72 8.19 6.75
CA ASN A 36 2.07 7.94 8.15
C ASN A 36 3.29 7.03 8.28
N MET A 37 3.38 5.97 7.47
CA MET A 37 4.57 5.09 7.44
C MET A 37 5.81 5.87 7.00
N ILE A 38 5.71 6.69 5.97
CA ILE A 38 6.82 7.55 5.50
C ILE A 38 7.27 8.50 6.61
N CYS A 39 6.33 9.17 7.28
CA CYS A 39 6.62 10.08 8.38
C CYS A 39 7.36 9.38 9.51
N TRP A 40 6.92 8.17 9.90
CA TRP A 40 7.61 7.37 10.91
C TRP A 40 9.01 6.95 10.45
N ILE A 41 9.17 6.45 9.22
CA ILE A 41 10.47 6.06 8.64
C ILE A 41 11.46 7.23 8.66
N ALA A 42 10.99 8.44 8.33
CA ALA A 42 11.80 9.65 8.28
C ALA A 42 12.03 10.30 9.65
N SER A 43 11.41 9.81 10.71
CA SER A 43 11.50 10.37 12.06
C SER A 43 12.72 9.84 12.83
N ALA A 44 13.04 10.50 13.95
CA ALA A 44 14.03 10.01 14.90
C ALA A 44 13.63 8.68 15.57
N GLU A 45 12.35 8.29 15.52
CA GLU A 45 11.87 7.03 16.10
C GLU A 45 12.38 5.80 15.34
N ASN A 46 12.81 5.97 14.08
CA ASN A 46 13.37 4.91 13.23
C ASN A 46 14.88 5.12 12.93
N ALA A 47 15.61 5.82 13.81
CA ALA A 47 16.96 6.33 13.53
C ALA A 47 18.05 5.28 13.27
N PHE A 48 17.86 4.01 13.67
CA PHE A 48 18.88 2.96 13.54
C PHE A 48 18.61 1.97 12.40
N THR A 49 17.48 2.11 11.70
CA THR A 49 17.16 1.25 10.56
C THR A 49 17.70 1.83 9.26
N THR A 50 18.44 1.01 8.51
CA THR A 50 18.93 1.34 7.18
C THR A 50 18.85 0.11 6.26
N GLY A 51 18.63 0.32 4.96
CA GLY A 51 18.53 -0.76 3.97
C GLY A 51 17.32 -1.69 4.11
N ALA A 52 16.31 -1.32 4.92
CA ALA A 52 15.12 -2.12 5.14
C ALA A 52 13.99 -1.79 4.15
N VAL A 53 13.14 -2.79 3.88
CA VAL A 53 11.88 -2.64 3.12
C VAL A 53 10.72 -2.74 4.10
N PHE A 54 9.87 -1.71 4.13
CA PHE A 54 8.62 -1.71 4.89
C PHE A 54 7.44 -2.03 3.97
N ASP A 55 6.85 -3.22 4.12
CA ASP A 55 5.76 -3.64 3.24
C ASP A 55 4.42 -2.99 3.62
N LEU A 56 3.76 -2.43 2.62
CA LEU A 56 2.39 -1.92 2.71
C LEU A 56 1.47 -2.62 1.71
N SER A 57 1.83 -3.81 1.22
CA SER A 57 1.10 -4.48 0.14
C SER A 57 -0.31 -4.94 0.52
N GLY A 58 -0.68 -4.89 1.80
CA GLY A 58 -1.91 -5.49 2.30
C GLY A 58 -1.87 -7.02 2.27
N GLY A 59 -0.67 -7.61 2.33
CA GLY A 59 -0.41 -9.05 2.27
C GLY A 59 -0.26 -9.62 0.86
N ARG A 60 -0.22 -8.77 -0.18
CA ARG A 60 -0.10 -9.21 -1.58
C ARG A 60 1.32 -9.68 -1.93
N ALA A 61 2.35 -9.14 -1.28
CA ALA A 61 3.74 -9.50 -1.52
C ALA A 61 4.03 -10.94 -1.06
N THR A 62 4.91 -11.65 -1.78
CA THR A 62 5.23 -13.08 -1.55
C THR A 62 6.73 -13.37 -1.41
N TYR A 63 7.53 -12.34 -1.10
CA TYR A 63 8.96 -12.48 -0.86
C TYR A 63 9.25 -12.88 0.59
#